data_AF-A0A6C0QTY4-F1
#
_entry.id   AF-A0A6C0QTY4-F1
#
_cell.length_a   1.000
_cell.length_b   1.000
_cell.length_c   1.000
_cell.angle_alpha   90.00
_cell.angle_beta   90.00
_cell.angle_gamma   90.00
#
_symmetry.space_group_name_H-M   'P 1'
#
loop_
_entity.id
_entity.type
_entity.pdbx_description
1 polymer ?
#
loop_
_entity_poly.entity_id
_entity_poly.type
_entity_poly.pdbx_seq_one_letter_code
_entity_poly.pdbx_strand_id
1 'polypeptide(L)' 'MNSGCECNDGVQDPLREILKISGKLPPVVLRDIDQRIGDWLAMGGRTTDSYIVQQLRYAKRFLDQEEEHGIKTDRTTSD' A
#
# COMPACT_ATOMS: atom_id res chain seq x y z
N MET A 1 23.41 -20.43 23.54
CA MET A 1 22.91 -19.04 23.45
C MET A 1 22.89 -18.65 22.00
N ASN A 2 21.74 -18.77 21.34
CA ASN A 2 21.39 -18.16 20.05
C ASN A 2 19.92 -18.49 19.81
N SER A 3 19.04 -17.83 20.58
CA SER A 3 17.63 -17.74 20.22
C SER A 3 17.57 -16.76 19.06
N GLY A 4 17.69 -17.29 17.84
CA GLY A 4 17.43 -16.54 16.62
C GLY A 4 16.08 -15.86 16.77
N CYS A 5 16.03 -14.58 16.47
CA CYS A 5 14.80 -13.81 16.50
C CYS A 5 13.78 -14.49 15.59
N GLU A 6 12.86 -15.23 16.19
CA GLU A 6 11.66 -15.71 15.52
C GLU A 6 10.82 -14.46 15.24
N CYS A 7 10.95 -13.94 14.02
CA CYS A 7 10.03 -12.98 13.46
C CYS A 7 8.65 -13.62 13.58
N ASN A 8 7.78 -13.11 14.46
CA ASN A 8 6.39 -13.55 14.49
C ASN A 8 5.74 -13.12 13.17
N ASP A 9 5.78 -14.00 12.16
CA ASP A 9 5.15 -13.86 10.84
C ASP A 9 3.61 -13.79 10.88
N GLY A 10 3.02 -13.58 12.06
CA GLY A 10 1.57 -13.54 12.30
C GLY A 10 0.96 -12.14 12.47
N VAL A 11 1.76 -11.09 12.60
CA VAL A 11 1.22 -9.72 12.60
C VAL A 11 1.16 -9.25 11.16
N GLN A 12 -0.04 -9.23 10.59
CA GLN A 12 -0.29 -8.60 9.29
C GLN A 12 0.07 -7.11 9.41
N ASP A 13 1.31 -6.75 9.08
CA ASP A 13 1.77 -5.37 9.05
C ASP A 13 1.13 -4.67 7.85
N PRO A 14 0.15 -3.79 8.07
CA PRO A 14 -0.59 -3.17 6.98
C PRO A 14 0.31 -2.23 6.17
N LEU A 15 1.35 -1.65 6.77
CA LEU A 15 2.32 -0.84 6.03
C LEU A 15 3.08 -1.70 5.01
N ARG A 16 3.52 -2.89 5.42
CA ARG A 16 4.21 -3.81 4.52
C ARG A 16 3.32 -4.26 3.35
N GLU A 17 2.04 -4.45 3.59
CA GLU A 17 1.05 -4.74 2.53
C GLU A 17 0.87 -3.56 1.57
N ILE A 18 0.87 -2.31 2.06
CA ILE A 18 0.83 -1.11 1.21
C ILE A 18 2.07 -1.06 0.31
N LEU A 19 3.26 -1.32 0.87
CA LEU A 19 4.51 -1.33 0.09
C LEU A 19 4.49 -2.37 -1.03
N LYS A 20 3.91 -3.56 -0.80
CA LYS A 20 3.76 -4.60 -1.85
C LYS A 20 2.91 -4.16 -3.03
N ILE A 21 1.84 -3.39 -2.78
CA ILE A 21 0.92 -2.94 -3.83
C ILE A 21 1.27 -1.54 -4.37
N SER A 22 2.20 -0.82 -3.73
CA SER A 22 2.57 0.55 -4.09
C SER A 22 2.93 0.74 -5.56
N GLY A 23 3.63 -0.21 -6.17
CA GLY A 23 4.02 -0.16 -7.59
C GLY A 23 2.88 -0.31 -8.58
N LYS A 24 1.68 -0.70 -8.12
CA LYS A 24 0.46 -0.78 -8.94
C LYS A 24 -0.40 0.48 -8.82
N LEU A 25 -0.18 1.30 -7.80
CA LEU A 25 -0.99 2.49 -7.55
C LEU A 25 -0.57 3.63 -8.48
N PRO A 26 -1.52 4.45 -8.95
CA PRO A 26 -1.20 5.71 -9.62
C PRO A 26 -0.31 6.60 -8.73
N PRO A 27 0.67 7.34 -9.29
CA PRO A 27 1.60 8.15 -8.49
C PRO A 27 0.91 9.17 -7.57
N VAL A 28 -0.24 9.70 -7.99
CA VAL A 28 -1.03 10.65 -7.19
C VAL A 28 -1.61 9.97 -5.94
N VAL A 29 -2.16 8.76 -6.10
CA VAL A 29 -2.76 7.98 -5.01
C VAL A 29 -1.67 7.50 -4.05
N LEU A 30 -0.56 6.99 -4.58
CA LEU A 30 0.57 6.56 -3.77
C LEU A 30 1.12 7.70 -2.90
N ARG A 31 1.28 8.89 -3.48
CA ARG A 31 1.80 10.05 -2.74
C ARG A 31 0.85 10.54 -1.64
N ASP A 32 -0.46 10.49 -1.86
CA ASP A 32 -1.44 10.83 -0.82
C ASP A 32 -1.37 9.84 0.35
N ILE A 33 -1.30 8.53 0.06
CA ILE A 33 -1.16 7.51 1.09
C ILE A 33 0.16 7.67 1.86
N ASP A 34 1.28 7.88 1.17
CA ASP A 34 2.59 8.08 1.79
C ASP A 34 2.60 9.29 2.73
N GLN A 35 2.05 10.43 2.29
CA GLN A 35 1.94 11.63 3.12
C GLN A 35 1.08 11.39 4.36
N ARG A 36 -0.08 10.74 4.21
CA ARG A 36 -0.99 10.43 5.33
C ARG A 36 -0.34 9.52 6.37
N ILE A 37 0.40 8.52 5.91
CA ILE A 37 1.15 7.63 6.80
C ILE A 37 2.26 8.41 7.50
N GLY A 38 3.01 9.23 6.76
CA GLY A 38 4.05 10.10 7.33
C GLY A 38 3.52 11.03 8.42
N ASP A 39 2.40 11.71 8.15
CA ASP A 39 1.74 12.59 9.11
C ASP A 39 1.26 11.82 10.35
N TRP A 40 0.69 10.62 10.16
CA TRP A 40 0.26 9.76 11.27
C TRP A 40 1.42 9.34 12.16
N LEU A 41 2.54 8.92 11.56
CA LEU A 41 3.74 8.53 12.31
C LEU A 41 4.38 9.73 13.01
N ALA A 42 4.38 10.92 12.39
CA ALA A 42 4.90 12.14 12.99
C ALA A 42 4.10 12.57 14.24
N MET A 43 2.81 12.24 14.31
CA MET A 43 1.96 12.44 15.48
C MET A 43 2.12 11.36 16.57
N GLY A 44 3.02 10.39 16.39
CA GLY A 44 3.25 9.28 17.32
C GLY A 44 2.36 8.06 17.08
N GLY A 45 1.70 7.99 15.93
CA GLY A 45 0.96 6.81 15.49
C GLY A 45 1.87 5.63 15.18
N ARG A 46 1.30 4.42 15.15
CA ARG A 46 2.00 3.17 14.82
C ARG A 46 1.59 2.62 13.46
N THR A 47 2.49 1.87 12.85
CA THR A 47 2.25 1.19 11.57
C THR A 47 1.15 0.14 11.64
N THR A 48 0.87 -0.41 12.83
CA THR A 48 -0.19 -1.39 13.07
C THR A 48 -1.54 -0.78 13.45
N ASP A 49 -1.65 0.56 13.49
CA ASP A 49 -2.89 1.20 13.89
C ASP A 49 -3.98 1.03 12.83
N SER A 50 -5.24 1.05 13.29
CA SER A 50 -6.42 0.95 12.43
C SER A 50 -6.43 1.97 11.30
N TYR A 51 -5.80 3.12 11.48
CA TYR A 51 -5.65 4.14 10.44
C TYR A 51 -4.86 3.62 9.23
N ILE A 52 -3.75 2.91 9.45
CA ILE A 52 -2.93 2.35 8.38
C ILE A 52 -3.68 1.22 7.67
N VAL A 53 -4.43 0.42 8.41
CA VAL A 53 -5.33 -0.60 7.84
C VAL A 53 -6.38 0.03 6.92
N GLN A 54 -6.89 1.22 7.26
CA GLN A 54 -7.82 1.95 6.39
C GLN A 54 -7.14 2.44 5.11
N GLN A 55 -5.90 2.95 5.19
CA GLN A 55 -5.13 3.33 4.00
C GLN A 55 -4.87 2.13 3.08
N LEU A 56 -4.57 0.96 3.65
CA LEU A 56 -4.43 -0.28 2.90
C LEU A 56 -5.72 -0.70 2.19
N ARG A 57 -6.87 -0.64 2.88
CA ARG A 57 -8.18 -0.98 2.28
C ARG A 57 -8.54 -0.04 1.14
N TYR A 58 -8.26 1.25 1.30
CA TYR A 58 -8.45 2.24 0.25
C TYR A 58 -7.59 1.89 -0.97
N ALA A 59 -6.29 1.67 -0.78
CA ALA A 59 -5.38 1.28 -1.86
C ALA A 59 -5.82 0.01 -2.60
N LYS A 60 -6.24 -1.05 -1.87
CA LYS A 60 -6.75 -2.29 -2.47
C LYS A 60 -8.00 -2.03 -3.31
N ARG A 61 -8.97 -1.29 -2.76
CA ARG A 61 -10.20 -0.95 -3.48
C ARG A 61 -9.92 -0.15 -4.76
N PHE A 62 -8.92 0.73 -4.75
CA PHE A 62 -8.53 1.46 -5.96
C PHE A 62 -8.07 0.52 -7.07
N LEU A 63 -7.23 -0.47 -6.73
CA LEU A 63 -6.75 -1.47 -7.68
C LEU A 63 -7.86 -2.36 -8.20
N ASP A 64 -8.78 -2.80 -7.32
CA ASP A 64 -9.92 -3.63 -7.72
C ASP A 64 -10.83 -2.90 -8.74
N GLN A 65 -10.95 -1.58 -8.63
CA GLN A 65 -11.75 -0.76 -9.57
C GLN A 65 -11.04 -0.54 -10.91
N GLU A 66 -9.71 -0.44 -10.92
CA GLU A 66 -8.92 -0.32 -12.15
C GLU A 66 -8.94 -1.62 -12.99
N GLU A 67 -8.99 -2.78 -12.34
CA GLU A 67 -9.06 -4.08 -13.02
C GLU A 67 -10.39 -4.29 -13.78
N GLU A 68 -11.50 -3.75 -13.25
CA GLU A 68 -12.82 -3.87 -13.86
C GLU A 68 -13.05 -2.90 -15.05
N HIS A 69 -12.32 -1.78 -15.10
CA HIS A 69 -12.50 -0.72 -16.11
C HIS A 69 -11.37 -0.63 -17.13
N GLY A 70 -10.68 -1.74 -17.40
CA GLY A 70 -9.58 -1.85 -18.36
C GLY A 70 -9.91 -1.38 -19.79
N ILE A 71 -9.94 -0.06 -20.02
CA ILE A 71 -9.58 0.52 -21.31
C ILE A 71 -8.09 0.22 -21.46
N LYS A 72 -7.81 -0.85 -22.20
CA LYS A 72 -6.50 -1.08 -22.80
C LYS A 72 -6.07 0.22 -23.47
N THR A 73 -4.99 0.82 -22.99
CA THR A 73 -4.26 1.79 -23.81
C THR A 73 -3.21 1.01 -24.58
N ASP A 74 -3.68 0.12 -25.47
CA ASP A 74 -2.88 -0.35 -26.59
C ASP A 74 -2.78 0.77 -27.63
N ARG A 75 -1.86 1.72 -27.41
CA ARG A 75 -1.32 2.54 -28.50
C ARG A 75 0.18 2.71 -28.35
N THR A 76 0.92 1.82 -28.98
CA THR A 76 2.09 2.23 -29.76
C THR A 76 1.96 1.54 -31.10
N THR A 77 1.19 2.19 -31.97
CA THR A 77 1.19 2.01 -33.42
C THR A 77 2.64 2.08 -33.91
N SER A 78 3.08 1.02 -34.59
CA SER A 78 4.23 1.04 -35.47
C SER A 78 4.10 2.16 -36.51
N ASP A 79 5.17 2.91 -36.71
CA ASP A 79 5.62 3.41 -38.03
C ASP A 79 7.15 3.45 -38.02
#